data_AF-L0GQZ3-F1
#
_entry.id   AF-L0GQZ3-F1
#
_cell.length_a   1.000
_cell.length_b   1.000
_cell.length_c   1.000
_cell.angle_alpha   90.00
_cell.angle_beta   90.00
_cell.angle_gamma   90.00
#
_symmetry.space_group_name_H-M   'P 1'
#
loop_
_entity.id
_entity.type
_entity.pdbx_description
1 polymer ?
#
loop_
_entity_poly.entity_id
_entity_poly.type
_entity_poly.pdbx_seq_one_letter_code
_entity_poly.pdbx_strand_id
1 'polypeptide(L)'
;MSEHSDAEDFDEKSKSQVKRELLALQELGERLTTLKPDLIARLPLSDALQKALADAPKHKAHIARKRHIQYIGKLMRDQDVDAILALVDQLDASTRQYNERFHALERWRDRLIGGDDATLEAFVVEYPETDRQHLRGLIRHAQHEAARNKPPAASRKIFKYIRDLDETKRGLR
;
A
#
# COMPACT_ATOMS: atom_id res chain seq x y z
N MET A 1 -13.16 -63.59 -14.97
CA MET A 1 -13.69 -62.23 -15.19
C MET A 1 -13.21 -61.40 -14.03
N SER A 2 -12.22 -60.56 -14.30
CA SER A 2 -11.54 -59.69 -13.36
C SER A 2 -11.96 -58.26 -13.69
N GLU A 3 -12.82 -57.68 -12.87
CA GLU A 3 -13.12 -56.25 -12.89
C GLU A 3 -12.58 -55.65 -11.60
N HIS A 4 -11.32 -55.22 -11.64
CA HIS A 4 -10.77 -54.29 -10.67
C HIS A 4 -11.20 -52.89 -11.10
N SER A 5 -12.11 -52.28 -10.34
CA SER A 5 -12.50 -50.88 -10.50
C SER A 5 -11.46 -49.97 -9.82
N ASP A 6 -10.36 -49.67 -10.51
CA ASP A 6 -9.44 -48.59 -10.14
C ASP A 6 -10.02 -47.25 -10.61
N ALA A 7 -11.00 -46.72 -9.89
CA ALA A 7 -11.59 -45.42 -10.20
C ALA A 7 -12.01 -44.63 -8.96
N GLU A 8 -11.15 -44.58 -7.94
CA GLU A 8 -11.26 -43.62 -6.83
C GLU A 8 -9.89 -43.04 -6.48
N ASP A 9 -9.32 -42.23 -7.38
CA ASP A 9 -8.17 -41.37 -7.08
C ASP A 9 -8.53 -39.89 -7.35
N PHE A 10 -9.58 -39.43 -6.67
CA PHE A 10 -9.92 -38.02 -6.62
C PHE A 10 -9.32 -37.38 -5.35
N ASP A 11 -8.23 -36.64 -5.58
CA ASP A 11 -7.87 -35.41 -4.86
C ASP A 11 -7.23 -35.51 -3.46
N GLU A 12 -6.29 -36.44 -3.25
CA GLU A 12 -5.41 -36.36 -2.08
C GLU A 12 -4.32 -35.29 -2.31
N LYS A 13 -4.53 -34.08 -1.77
CA LYS A 13 -3.56 -32.96 -1.84
C LYS A 13 -2.13 -33.45 -1.55
N SER A 14 -1.21 -33.18 -2.47
CA SER A 14 0.20 -33.54 -2.29
C SER A 14 0.78 -32.96 -1.00
N LYS A 15 1.61 -33.73 -0.28
CA LYS A 15 2.36 -33.26 0.90
C LYS A 15 3.10 -31.92 0.66
N SER A 16 3.54 -31.69 -0.59
CA SER A 16 4.17 -30.44 -1.01
C SER A 16 3.19 -29.25 -1.02
N GLN A 17 1.95 -29.47 -1.46
CA GLN A 17 0.89 -28.46 -1.51
C GLN A 17 0.44 -28.05 -0.11
N VAL A 18 0.19 -29.02 0.78
CA VAL A 18 -0.15 -28.74 2.18
C VAL A 18 0.94 -27.91 2.86
N LYS A 19 2.22 -28.21 2.59
CA LYS A 19 3.33 -27.43 3.12
C LYS A 19 3.34 -25.98 2.61
N ARG A 20 3.01 -25.75 1.33
CA ARG A 20 2.91 -24.40 0.74
C ARG A 20 1.75 -23.62 1.34
N GLU A 21 0.59 -24.24 1.51
CA GLU A 21 -0.59 -23.61 2.13
C GLU A 21 -0.28 -23.18 3.57
N LEU A 22 0.34 -24.04 4.37
CA LEU A 22 0.73 -23.70 5.74
C LEU A 22 1.75 -22.56 5.81
N LEU A 23 2.70 -22.51 4.86
CA LEU A 23 3.67 -21.42 4.78
C LEU A 23 2.98 -20.10 4.42
N ALA A 24 2.06 -20.11 3.45
CA ALA A 24 1.29 -18.94 3.04
C ALA A 24 0.46 -18.36 4.20
N LEU A 25 -0.15 -19.21 5.04
CA LEU A 25 -0.88 -18.77 6.23
C LEU A 25 0.06 -18.13 7.27
N GLN A 26 1.26 -18.67 7.43
CA GLN A 26 2.25 -18.10 8.35
C GLN A 26 2.75 -16.74 7.84
N GLU A 27 3.02 -16.62 6.54
CA GLU A 27 3.43 -15.36 5.90
C GLU A 27 2.35 -14.30 5.98
N LEU A 28 1.08 -14.67 5.73
CA LEU A 28 -0.06 -13.77 5.91
C LEU A 28 -0.18 -13.32 7.37
N GLY A 29 -0.08 -14.25 8.31
CA GLY A 29 -0.08 -13.95 9.74
C GLY A 29 1.04 -13.01 10.16
N GLU A 30 2.27 -13.22 9.69
CA GLU A 30 3.40 -12.31 9.91
C GLU A 30 3.13 -10.93 9.32
N ARG A 31 2.59 -10.87 8.11
CA ARG A 31 2.23 -9.61 7.46
C ARG A 31 1.21 -8.82 8.28
N LEU A 32 0.19 -9.47 8.83
CA LEU A 32 -0.81 -8.82 9.69
C LEU A 32 -0.16 -8.14 10.92
N THR A 33 0.96 -8.67 11.45
CA THR A 33 1.68 -8.04 12.58
C THR A 33 2.30 -6.68 12.23
N THR A 34 2.42 -6.35 10.95
CA THR A 34 2.99 -5.09 10.46
C THR A 34 1.94 -4.01 10.20
N LEU A 35 0.66 -4.38 10.22
CA LEU A 35 -0.45 -3.45 9.98
C LEU A 35 -0.71 -2.57 11.20
N LYS A 36 -1.26 -1.37 10.97
CA LYS A 36 -1.69 -0.48 12.05
C LYS A 36 -2.88 -1.10 12.81
N PRO A 37 -3.02 -0.86 14.12
CA PRO A 37 -4.14 -1.38 14.91
C PRO A 37 -5.52 -1.07 14.32
N ASP A 38 -5.71 0.15 13.79
CA ASP A 38 -6.98 0.57 13.16
C ASP A 38 -7.34 -0.26 11.93
N LEU A 39 -6.34 -0.75 11.18
CA LEU A 39 -6.55 -1.62 10.03
C LEU A 39 -6.86 -3.05 10.48
N ILE A 40 -6.15 -3.54 11.51
CA ILE A 40 -6.40 -4.87 12.08
C ILE A 40 -7.83 -4.96 12.63
N ALA A 41 -8.32 -3.91 13.28
CA ALA A 41 -9.68 -3.86 13.84
C ALA A 41 -10.80 -3.93 12.77
N ARG A 42 -10.48 -3.67 11.50
CA ARG A 42 -11.42 -3.76 10.37
C ARG A 42 -11.45 -5.13 9.70
N LEU A 43 -10.51 -6.01 10.05
CA LEU A 43 -10.43 -7.35 9.48
C LEU A 43 -11.35 -8.33 10.26
N PRO A 44 -11.95 -9.34 9.59
CA PRO A 44 -12.80 -10.33 10.22
C PRO A 44 -11.95 -11.38 10.96
N LEU A 45 -11.34 -10.98 12.08
CA LEU A 45 -10.44 -11.81 12.86
C LEU A 45 -11.11 -12.27 14.15
N SER A 46 -10.89 -13.52 14.54
CA SER A 46 -11.24 -14.03 15.87
C SER A 46 -10.52 -13.27 16.99
N ASP A 47 -11.14 -13.22 18.17
CA ASP A 47 -10.58 -12.55 19.36
C ASP A 47 -9.18 -13.08 19.71
N ALA A 48 -8.97 -14.39 19.54
CA ALA A 48 -7.68 -15.03 19.78
C ALA A 48 -6.59 -14.49 18.86
N LEU A 49 -6.90 -14.31 17.58
CA LEU A 49 -5.97 -13.76 16.59
C LEU A 49 -5.73 -12.27 16.81
N GLN A 50 -6.75 -11.49 17.10
CA GLN A 50 -6.60 -10.06 17.44
C GLN A 50 -5.66 -9.87 18.63
N LYS A 51 -5.84 -10.65 19.70
CA LYS A 51 -4.96 -10.64 20.86
C LYS A 51 -3.52 -11.05 20.51
N ALA A 52 -3.36 -12.12 19.74
CA ALA A 52 -2.04 -12.58 19.31
C ALA A 52 -1.30 -11.51 18.48
N LEU A 53 -2.01 -10.79 17.60
CA LEU A 53 -1.44 -9.67 16.84
C LEU A 53 -1.04 -8.49 17.74
N ALA A 54 -1.88 -8.13 18.72
CA ALA A 54 -1.57 -7.08 19.68
C ALA A 54 -0.37 -7.41 20.57
N ASP A 55 -0.15 -8.69 20.87
CA ASP A 55 0.97 -9.17 21.68
C ASP A 55 2.28 -9.30 20.87
N ALA A 56 2.23 -9.33 19.54
CA ALA A 56 3.40 -9.54 18.68
C ALA A 56 4.60 -8.60 18.98
N PRO A 57 4.42 -7.29 19.24
CA PRO A 57 5.52 -6.38 19.57
C PRO A 57 6.25 -6.70 20.89
N LYS A 58 5.64 -7.47 21.79
CA LYS A 58 6.25 -7.88 23.07
C LYS A 58 7.37 -8.91 22.86
N HIS A 59 7.32 -9.67 21.77
CA HIS A 59 8.27 -10.74 21.46
C HIS A 59 9.50 -10.21 20.73
N LYS A 60 10.43 -9.58 21.47
CA LYS A 60 11.64 -8.96 20.89
C LYS A 60 12.74 -9.95 20.49
N ALA A 61 12.89 -11.05 21.23
CA ALA A 61 13.93 -12.04 20.96
C ALA A 61 13.61 -12.85 19.70
N HIS A 62 14.59 -13.11 18.84
CA HIS A 62 14.41 -13.81 17.56
C HIS A 62 13.63 -15.14 17.70
N ILE A 63 14.01 -15.96 18.69
CA ILE A 63 13.35 -17.25 18.96
C ILE A 63 11.90 -17.05 19.42
N ALA A 64 11.66 -16.06 20.29
CA ALA A 64 10.31 -15.74 20.78
C ALA A 64 9.42 -15.24 19.64
N ARG A 65 9.92 -14.32 18.80
CA ARG A 65 9.21 -13.81 17.62
C ARG A 65 8.86 -14.94 16.66
N LYS A 66 9.83 -15.82 16.33
CA LYS A 66 9.61 -16.97 15.44
C LYS A 66 8.51 -17.89 15.96
N ARG A 67 8.54 -18.22 17.26
CA ARG A 67 7.50 -19.06 17.89
C ARG A 67 6.13 -18.39 17.87
N HIS A 68 6.09 -17.08 18.12
CA HIS A 68 4.84 -16.31 18.11
C HIS A 68 4.22 -16.24 16.70
N ILE A 69 5.04 -16.06 15.67
CA ILE A 69 4.58 -16.10 14.27
C ILE A 69 4.03 -17.49 13.91
N GLN A 70 4.66 -18.57 14.36
CA GLN A 70 4.12 -19.93 14.16
C GLN A 70 2.79 -20.14 14.87
N TYR A 71 2.62 -19.58 16.08
CA TYR A 71 1.35 -19.60 16.79
C TYR A 71 0.26 -18.83 16.03
N ILE A 72 0.58 -17.63 15.53
CA ILE A 72 -0.31 -16.85 14.66
C ILE A 72 -0.68 -17.66 13.41
N GLY A 73 0.29 -18.28 12.73
CA GLY A 73 0.04 -19.14 11.57
C GLY A 73 -0.87 -20.34 11.89
N LYS A 74 -0.81 -20.88 13.12
CA LYS A 74 -1.76 -21.88 13.59
C LYS A 74 -3.18 -21.32 13.72
N LEU A 75 -3.34 -20.12 14.27
CA LEU A 75 -4.65 -19.45 14.42
C LEU A 75 -5.27 -19.06 13.07
N MET A 76 -4.44 -18.73 12.08
CA MET A 76 -4.87 -18.39 10.71
C MET A 76 -5.64 -19.53 10.03
N ARG A 77 -5.41 -20.79 10.42
CA ARG A 77 -6.13 -21.96 9.86
C ARG A 77 -7.62 -21.98 10.16
N ASP A 78 -8.02 -21.32 11.24
CA ASP A 78 -9.41 -21.27 11.70
C ASP A 78 -10.11 -19.97 11.25
N GLN A 79 -9.49 -19.18 10.38
CA GLN A 79 -10.03 -17.91 9.89
C GLN A 79 -10.58 -18.04 8.46
N ASP A 80 -11.43 -17.09 8.09
CA ASP A 80 -11.78 -16.85 6.69
C ASP A 80 -10.61 -16.14 5.98
N VAL A 81 -9.70 -16.94 5.45
CA VAL A 81 -8.46 -16.45 4.81
C VAL A 81 -8.77 -15.63 3.56
N ASP A 82 -9.79 -16.02 2.79
CA ASP A 82 -10.18 -15.33 1.56
C ASP A 82 -10.73 -13.93 1.86
N ALA A 83 -11.57 -13.80 2.90
CA ALA A 83 -12.06 -12.49 3.34
C ALA A 83 -10.93 -11.58 3.85
N ILE A 84 -9.97 -12.14 4.60
CA ILE A 84 -8.79 -11.39 5.06
C ILE A 84 -7.96 -10.92 3.87
N LEU A 85 -7.65 -11.82 2.92
CA LEU A 85 -6.86 -11.49 1.74
C LEU A 85 -7.54 -10.41 0.89
N ALA A 86 -8.85 -10.52 0.65
CA ALA A 86 -9.59 -9.53 -0.13
C ALA A 86 -9.49 -8.12 0.47
N LEU A 87 -9.63 -7.99 1.80
CA LEU A 87 -9.50 -6.71 2.48
C LEU A 87 -8.07 -6.19 2.48
N VAL A 88 -7.11 -7.08 2.72
CA VAL A 88 -5.68 -6.74 2.69
C VAL A 88 -5.24 -6.27 1.30
N ASP A 89 -5.73 -6.90 0.23
CA ASP A 89 -5.46 -6.50 -1.15
C ASP A 89 -6.10 -5.17 -1.52
N GLN A 90 -7.29 -4.87 -0.99
CA GLN A 90 -7.91 -3.55 -1.13
C GLN A 90 -7.06 -2.46 -0.48
N LEU A 91 -6.51 -2.72 0.72
CA LEU A 91 -5.62 -1.79 1.41
C LEU A 91 -4.34 -1.55 0.60
N ASP A 92 -3.73 -2.60 0.06
CA ASP A 92 -2.55 -2.47 -0.79
C ASP A 92 -2.84 -1.73 -2.09
N ALA A 93 -3.96 -2.03 -2.73
CA ALA A 93 -4.38 -1.36 -3.96
C ALA A 93 -4.54 0.15 -3.72
N SER A 94 -5.17 0.54 -2.60
CA SER A 94 -5.29 1.95 -2.23
C SER A 94 -3.91 2.61 -2.00
N THR A 95 -2.98 1.90 -1.36
CA THR A 95 -1.62 2.38 -1.11
C THR A 95 -0.82 2.53 -2.40
N ARG A 96 -0.90 1.54 -3.31
CA ARG A 96 -0.28 1.59 -4.65
C ARG A 96 -0.80 2.76 -5.46
N GLN A 97 -2.12 2.93 -5.53
CA GLN A 97 -2.74 4.06 -6.21
C GLN A 97 -2.28 5.41 -5.62
N TYR A 98 -2.19 5.52 -4.28
CA TYR A 98 -1.66 6.70 -3.63
C TYR A 98 -0.19 6.97 -4.03
N ASN A 99 0.67 5.95 -4.01
CA ASN A 99 2.09 6.09 -4.36
C ASN A 99 2.28 6.45 -5.83
N GLU A 100 1.54 5.82 -6.74
CA GLU A 100 1.57 6.14 -8.17
C GLU A 100 1.17 7.60 -8.43
N ARG A 101 0.13 8.07 -7.74
CA ARG A 101 -0.32 9.46 -7.78
C ARG A 101 0.72 10.40 -7.21
N PHE A 102 1.30 10.07 -6.06
CA PHE A 102 2.37 10.84 -5.44
C PHE A 102 3.54 11.04 -6.43
N HIS A 103 4.02 9.96 -7.05
CA HIS A 103 5.09 10.04 -8.04
C HIS A 103 4.66 10.77 -9.32
N ALA A 104 3.40 10.68 -9.74
CA ALA A 104 2.89 11.47 -10.86
C ALA A 104 2.94 12.98 -10.56
N LEU A 105 2.60 13.38 -9.34
CA LEU A 105 2.70 14.76 -8.89
C LEU A 105 4.16 15.22 -8.77
N GLU A 106 5.07 14.35 -8.34
CA GLU A 106 6.51 14.66 -8.35
C GLU A 106 7.01 14.94 -9.78
N ARG A 107 6.64 14.09 -10.75
CA ARG A 107 6.97 14.31 -12.16
C ARG A 107 6.39 15.62 -12.67
N TRP A 108 5.16 15.95 -12.30
CA TRP A 108 4.55 17.24 -12.65
C TRP A 108 5.30 18.43 -12.06
N ARG A 109 5.65 18.38 -10.77
CA ARG A 109 6.46 19.41 -10.11
C ARG A 109 7.77 19.63 -10.86
N ASP A 110 8.50 18.56 -11.15
CA ASP A 110 9.81 18.65 -11.79
C ASP A 110 9.69 19.18 -13.23
N ARG A 111 8.65 18.74 -13.95
CA ARG A 111 8.33 19.25 -15.29
C ARG A 111 7.97 20.73 -15.27
N LEU A 112 7.16 21.18 -14.31
CA LEU A 112 6.76 22.59 -14.16
C LEU A 112 7.96 23.49 -13.82
N ILE A 113 8.90 23.01 -13.01
CA ILE A 113 10.11 23.76 -12.67
C ILE A 113 11.08 23.83 -13.86
N GLY A 114 11.27 22.71 -14.57
CA GLY A 114 12.20 22.63 -15.70
C GLY A 114 11.64 23.12 -17.04
N GLY A 115 10.33 23.35 -17.12
CA GLY A 115 9.61 23.71 -18.33
C GLY A 115 9.30 25.21 -18.45
N ASP A 116 8.34 25.49 -19.32
CA ASP A 116 7.90 26.80 -19.74
C ASP A 116 6.38 26.98 -19.58
N ASP A 117 5.84 28.06 -20.15
CA ASP A 117 4.41 28.39 -20.08
C ASP A 117 3.54 27.29 -20.73
N ALA A 118 4.04 26.60 -21.76
CA ALA A 118 3.32 25.48 -22.38
C ALA A 118 3.15 24.29 -21.41
N THR A 119 4.12 24.07 -20.52
CA THR A 119 4.02 23.06 -19.46
C THR A 119 2.99 23.44 -18.40
N LEU A 120 2.92 24.73 -18.05
CA LEU A 120 1.89 25.25 -17.15
C LEU A 120 0.49 25.05 -17.75
N GLU A 121 0.30 25.41 -19.02
CA GLU A 121 -0.99 25.21 -19.69
C GLU A 121 -1.39 23.73 -19.76
N ALA A 122 -0.45 22.83 -20.04
CA ALA A 122 -0.71 21.38 -19.99
C ALA A 122 -1.17 20.91 -18.59
N PHE A 123 -0.61 21.47 -17.51
CA PHE A 123 -1.06 21.16 -16.15
C PHE A 123 -2.46 21.72 -15.88
N VAL A 124 -2.75 22.94 -16.33
CA VAL A 124 -4.06 23.60 -16.15
C VAL A 124 -5.16 22.85 -16.90
N VAL A 125 -4.87 22.27 -18.07
CA VAL A 125 -5.81 21.39 -18.78
C VAL A 125 -6.17 20.16 -17.93
N GLU A 126 -5.19 19.56 -17.26
CA GLU A 126 -5.42 18.42 -16.37
C GLU A 126 -6.09 18.82 -15.04
N TYR A 127 -5.81 20.02 -14.55
CA TYR A 127 -6.35 20.56 -13.29
C TYR A 127 -6.97 21.95 -13.53
N PRO A 128 -8.23 22.02 -14.00
CA PRO A 128 -8.87 23.30 -14.39
C PRO A 128 -9.03 24.31 -13.24
N GLU A 129 -9.13 23.84 -12.00
CA GLU A 129 -9.22 24.65 -10.78
C GLU A 129 -7.90 25.35 -10.39
N THR A 130 -6.85 25.19 -11.21
CA THR A 130 -5.54 25.80 -10.95
C THR A 130 -5.60 27.32 -11.06
N ASP A 131 -5.28 28.03 -9.99
CA ASP A 131 -4.86 29.44 -10.06
C ASP A 131 -3.53 29.54 -10.82
N ARG A 132 -3.64 29.97 -12.09
CA ARG A 132 -2.51 30.10 -13.02
C ARG A 132 -1.50 31.12 -12.55
N GLN A 133 -1.95 32.24 -11.99
CA GLN A 133 -1.06 33.31 -11.55
C GLN A 133 -0.26 32.87 -10.33
N HIS A 134 -0.92 32.21 -9.39
CA HIS A 134 -0.27 31.65 -8.20
C HIS A 134 0.78 30.60 -8.56
N LEU A 135 0.41 29.60 -9.37
CA LEU A 135 1.32 28.53 -9.76
C LEU A 135 2.52 29.07 -10.56
N ARG A 136 2.29 29.99 -11.50
CA ARG A 136 3.35 30.66 -12.26
C ARG A 136 4.30 31.47 -11.37
N GLY A 137 3.80 32.04 -10.28
CA GLY A 137 4.64 32.68 -9.25
C GLY A 137 5.55 31.67 -8.55
N LEU A 138 4.97 30.55 -8.08
CA LEU A 138 5.71 29.49 -7.42
C LEU A 138 6.80 28.87 -8.32
N ILE A 139 6.50 28.64 -9.60
CA ILE A 139 7.45 28.12 -10.59
C ILE A 139 8.65 29.06 -10.73
N ARG A 140 8.42 30.36 -10.93
CA ARG A 140 9.50 31.36 -11.04
C ARG A 140 10.39 31.39 -9.79
N HIS A 141 9.79 31.28 -8.60
CA HIS A 141 10.57 31.19 -7.37
C HIS A 141 11.41 29.91 -7.29
N ALA A 142 10.86 28.76 -7.68
CA ALA A 142 11.59 27.50 -7.70
C ALA A 142 12.74 27.51 -8.71
N GLN A 143 12.53 28.07 -9.90
CA GLN A 143 13.57 28.27 -10.90
C GLN A 143 14.70 29.19 -10.40
N HIS A 144 14.35 30.27 -9.71
CA HIS A 144 15.31 31.20 -9.10
C HIS A 144 16.14 30.56 -7.98
N GLU A 145 15.50 29.74 -7.14
CA GLU A 145 16.15 28.95 -6.09
C GLU A 145 17.13 27.93 -6.69
N ALA A 146 16.68 27.17 -7.70
CA ALA A 146 17.49 26.18 -8.39
C ALA A 146 18.72 26.80 -9.07
N ALA A 147 18.53 27.93 -9.77
CA ALA A 147 19.63 28.65 -10.43
C ALA A 147 20.68 29.19 -9.45
N ARG A 148 20.32 29.40 -8.17
CA ARG A 148 21.23 29.89 -7.12
C ARG A 148 21.68 28.80 -6.15
N ASN A 149 21.39 27.54 -6.46
CA ASN A 149 21.69 26.38 -5.61
C ASN A 149 21.18 26.57 -4.16
N LYS A 150 20.02 27.21 -4.02
CA LYS A 150 19.36 27.44 -2.72
C LYS A 150 18.52 26.23 -2.31
N PRO A 151 18.21 26.07 -1.01
CA PRO A 151 17.29 25.04 -0.57
C PRO A 151 15.95 25.10 -1.32
N PRO A 152 15.38 23.95 -1.75
CA PRO A 152 14.21 23.91 -2.63
C PRO A 152 12.91 24.10 -1.83
N ALA A 153 12.69 25.30 -1.31
CA ALA A 153 11.50 25.63 -0.53
C ALA A 153 10.30 25.87 -1.43
N ALA A 154 10.48 26.58 -2.55
CA ALA A 154 9.42 26.82 -3.52
C ALA A 154 9.00 25.53 -4.24
N SER A 155 9.92 24.62 -4.54
CA SER A 155 9.58 23.28 -5.10
C SER A 155 8.65 22.49 -4.17
N ARG A 156 8.90 22.51 -2.85
CA ARG A 156 8.01 21.91 -1.84
C ARG A 156 6.63 22.58 -1.81
N LYS A 157 6.56 23.90 -2.00
CA LYS A 157 5.28 24.64 -2.09
C LYS A 157 4.50 24.26 -3.35
N ILE A 158 5.16 24.11 -4.50
CA ILE A 158 4.54 23.61 -5.74
C ILE A 158 3.94 22.24 -5.49
N PHE A 159 4.73 21.29 -4.94
CA PHE A 159 4.25 19.94 -4.66
C PHE A 159 3.00 19.94 -3.77
N LYS A 160 3.03 20.71 -2.68
CA LYS A 160 1.88 20.84 -1.79
C LYS A 160 0.65 21.37 -2.53
N TYR A 161 0.81 22.44 -3.31
CA TYR A 161 -0.29 23.07 -4.04
C TYR A 161 -0.91 22.13 -5.08
N ILE A 162 -0.10 21.45 -5.90
CA ILE A 162 -0.62 20.52 -6.92
C ILE A 162 -1.23 19.25 -6.31
N ARG A 163 -0.74 18.81 -5.15
CA ARG A 163 -1.33 17.71 -4.39
C ARG A 163 -2.71 18.09 -3.86
N ASP A 164 -2.82 19.29 -3.28
CA ASP A 164 -4.09 19.82 -2.79
C ASP A 164 -5.14 19.92 -3.93
N LEU A 165 -4.73 20.26 -5.15
CA LEU A 165 -5.58 20.23 -6.35
C LEU A 165 -5.98 18.81 -6.77
N ASP A 166 -5.06 17.83 -6.75
CA ASP A 166 -5.38 16.42 -7.05
C ASP A 166 -6.31 15.80 -6.02
N GLU A 167 -6.16 16.13 -4.73
CA GLU A 167 -7.08 15.72 -3.67
C GLU A 167 -8.48 16.30 -3.89
N THR A 168 -8.57 17.59 -4.24
CA THR A 168 -9.84 18.27 -4.53
C THR A 168 -10.53 17.67 -5.76
N LYS A 169 -9.80 17.48 -6.87
CA LYS A 169 -10.31 16.86 -8.11
C LYS A 169 -10.91 15.46 -7.86
N ARG A 170 -10.40 14.74 -6.87
CA ARG A 170 -10.80 13.37 -6.56
C ARG A 170 -11.78 13.27 -5.38
N GLY A 171 -12.21 14.40 -4.80
CA GLY A 171 -13.13 14.42 -3.67
C GLY A 171 -12.56 13.80 -2.39
N LEU A 172 -11.24 13.86 -2.21
CA LEU A 172 -10.56 13.38 -0.99
C LEU A 172 -10.44 14.47 0.08
N ARG A 173 -10.95 15.66 -0.21
CA ARG A 173 -10.85 16.87 0.60
C ARG A 173 -12.21 17.55 0.73
#